data_AF-A0A4U7DJK5-F1
#
_entry.id   AF-A0A4U7DJK5-F1
#
_cell.length_a   1.000
_cell.length_b   1.000
_cell.length_c   1.000
_cell.angle_alpha   90.00
_cell.angle_beta   90.00
_cell.angle_gamma   90.00
#
_symmetry.space_group_name_H-M   'P 1'
#
loop_
_entity.id
_entity.type
_entity.pdbx_description
1 polymer ?
#
loop_
_entity_poly.entity_id
_entity_poly.type
_entity_poly.pdbx_seq_one_letter_code
_entity_poly.pdbx_strand_id
1 'polypeptide(L)'
;ANGSWRWIEATMRNRVDDDIIDGILLSSRDITERKEYEREARELAEEYEAVLNSVEDAIFLMNVEEDGDGVQFEFERLSPSYERQTGITTEEVQGQTPQAVFGEEQGAELAANYHRCVKAGEPISYQEELLVSEGARFWQTKLAPVVSDGEITRLVGVTRNVTERVERERQLRQQNERLGEFASVISHDLRSPLNVAQGRAALLAEQGES
;
A
#
# COMPACT_ATOMS: atom_id res chain seq x y z
N ALA A 1 25.07 29.82 -35.69
CA ALA A 1 24.90 28.85 -34.59
C ALA A 1 23.40 28.59 -34.43
N ASN A 2 23.01 27.35 -34.23
CA ASN A 2 21.62 26.89 -34.09
C ASN A 2 20.99 27.19 -32.71
N GLY A 3 21.69 27.89 -31.82
CA GLY A 3 21.18 28.31 -30.50
C GLY A 3 21.14 27.20 -29.44
N SER A 4 21.59 25.98 -29.74
CA SER A 4 21.63 24.88 -28.76
C SER A 4 22.81 25.03 -27.81
N TRP A 5 22.55 24.93 -26.51
CA TRP A 5 23.58 24.82 -25.49
C TRP A 5 24.14 23.40 -25.45
N ARG A 6 25.43 23.28 -25.14
CA ARG A 6 26.12 22.00 -24.94
C ARG A 6 26.98 22.04 -23.70
N TRP A 7 27.03 20.93 -22.99
CA TRP A 7 27.94 20.75 -21.86
C TRP A 7 29.28 20.23 -22.35
N ILE A 8 30.35 20.98 -22.06
CA ILE A 8 31.72 20.58 -22.42
C ILE A 8 32.50 20.32 -21.14
N GLU A 9 33.09 19.13 -21.04
CA GLU A 9 34.12 18.82 -20.07
C GLU A 9 35.47 19.07 -20.71
N ALA A 10 36.28 19.94 -20.10
CA ALA A 10 37.61 20.25 -20.62
C ALA A 10 38.67 20.01 -19.54
N THR A 11 39.69 19.23 -19.86
CA THR A 11 40.88 19.07 -19.05
C THR A 11 42.03 19.81 -19.70
N MET A 12 42.69 20.67 -18.94
CA MET A 12 43.84 21.44 -19.39
C MET A 12 45.10 20.94 -18.68
N ARG A 13 46.15 20.65 -19.45
CA ARG A 13 47.47 20.31 -18.92
C ARG A 13 48.50 21.30 -19.44
N ASN A 14 49.22 21.94 -18.51
CA ASN A 14 50.36 22.78 -18.84
C ASN A 14 51.55 21.87 -19.23
N ARG A 15 52.08 22.07 -20.43
CA ARG A 15 53.24 21.38 -21.02
C ARG A 15 54.21 22.40 -21.62
N VAL A 16 54.29 23.59 -21.04
CA VAL A 16 55.21 24.65 -21.49
C VAL A 16 56.68 24.25 -21.28
N ASP A 17 56.97 23.44 -20.26
CA ASP A 17 58.33 22.91 -20.02
C ASP A 17 58.63 21.59 -20.78
N ASP A 18 57.76 21.17 -21.70
CA ASP A 18 57.92 19.94 -22.48
C ASP A 18 58.53 20.26 -23.85
N ASP A 19 59.72 19.73 -24.15
CA ASP A 19 60.49 20.01 -25.39
C ASP A 19 59.72 19.68 -26.70
N ILE A 20 58.63 18.91 -26.63
CA ILE A 20 57.83 18.51 -27.79
C ILE A 20 56.61 19.43 -27.98
N ILE A 21 55.94 19.82 -26.89
CA ILE A 21 54.67 20.57 -26.96
C ILE A 21 54.89 22.08 -26.78
N ASP A 22 55.75 22.50 -25.85
CA ASP A 22 55.99 23.91 -25.46
C ASP A 22 54.68 24.73 -25.41
N GLY A 23 53.69 24.22 -24.65
CA GLY A 23 52.34 24.81 -24.68
C GLY A 23 51.30 24.21 -23.75
N ILE A 24 50.06 24.62 -23.93
CA ILE A 24 48.90 24.12 -23.18
C ILE A 24 48.18 23.06 -24.00
N LEU A 25 48.09 21.85 -23.47
CA LEU A 25 47.26 20.79 -24.03
C LEU A 25 45.85 20.87 -23.44
N LEU A 26 44.87 21.19 -24.28
CA LEU A 26 43.45 21.13 -23.94
C LEU A 26 42.83 19.88 -24.57
N SER A 27 42.19 19.05 -23.75
CA SER A 27 41.30 17.99 -24.21
C SER A 27 39.88 18.35 -23.82
N SER A 28 38.96 18.41 -24.78
CA SER A 28 37.55 18.72 -24.56
C SER A 28 36.66 17.57 -25.04
N ARG A 29 35.66 17.22 -24.26
CA ARG A 29 34.63 16.24 -24.59
C ARG A 29 33.25 16.85 -24.39
N ASP A 30 32.38 16.65 -25.36
CA ASP A 30 30.94 16.94 -25.22
C ASP A 30 30.31 15.90 -24.28
N ILE A 31 29.70 16.38 -23.21
CA ILE A 31 29.05 15.57 -22.18
C ILE A 31 27.56 15.91 -22.06
N THR A 32 26.97 16.54 -23.08
CA THR A 32 25.56 16.99 -23.07
C THR A 32 24.62 15.82 -22.82
N GLU A 33 24.73 14.74 -23.59
CA GLU A 33 23.89 13.54 -23.44
C GLU A 33 23.99 12.96 -22.01
N ARG A 34 25.21 12.84 -21.47
CA ARG A 34 25.42 12.38 -20.09
C ARG A 34 24.68 13.27 -19.09
N LYS A 35 24.76 14.60 -19.26
CA LYS A 35 24.12 15.57 -18.36
C LYS A 35 22.59 15.56 -18.48
N GLU A 36 22.06 15.32 -19.67
CA GLU A 36 20.62 15.19 -19.90
C GLU A 36 20.07 13.93 -19.21
N TYR A 37 20.71 12.77 -19.40
CA TYR A 37 20.33 11.52 -18.71
C TYR A 37 20.45 11.64 -17.18
N GLU A 38 21.55 12.22 -16.67
CA GLU A 38 21.71 12.46 -15.22
C GLU A 38 20.61 13.36 -14.65
N ARG A 39 20.16 14.35 -15.43
CA ARG A 39 19.09 15.26 -15.01
C ARG A 39 17.73 14.56 -15.02
N GLU A 40 17.39 13.86 -16.10
CA GLU A 40 16.12 13.11 -16.19
C GLU A 40 16.00 12.06 -15.09
N ALA A 41 17.09 11.33 -14.82
CA ALA A 41 17.12 10.35 -13.72
C ALA A 41 16.93 11.02 -12.35
N ARG A 42 17.52 12.21 -12.13
CA ARG A 42 17.32 12.97 -10.89
C ARG A 42 15.88 13.48 -10.77
N GLU A 43 15.32 14.06 -11.83
CA GLU A 43 13.95 14.58 -11.83
C GLU A 43 12.94 13.46 -11.52
N LEU A 44 13.12 12.27 -12.11
CA LEU A 44 12.26 11.11 -11.82
C LEU A 44 12.42 10.62 -10.37
N ALA A 45 13.64 10.61 -9.84
CA ALA A 45 13.89 10.24 -8.45
C ALA A 45 13.24 11.24 -7.48
N GLU A 46 13.33 12.54 -7.76
CA GLU A 46 12.68 13.59 -6.96
C GLU A 46 11.14 13.47 -7.00
N GLU A 47 10.56 13.18 -8.17
CA GLU A 47 9.12 12.93 -8.31
C GLU A 47 8.68 11.69 -7.52
N TYR A 48 9.45 10.59 -7.61
CA TYR A 48 9.19 9.37 -6.87
C TYR A 48 9.22 9.61 -5.35
N GLU A 49 10.22 10.32 -4.84
CA GLU A 49 10.29 10.72 -3.43
C GLU A 49 9.09 11.58 -3.02
N ALA A 50 8.71 12.56 -3.85
CA ALA A 50 7.58 13.43 -3.55
C ALA A 50 6.26 12.64 -3.44
N VAL A 51 6.05 11.65 -4.30
CA VAL A 51 4.87 10.77 -4.24
C VAL A 51 4.87 9.95 -2.95
N LEU A 52 5.97 9.25 -2.64
CA LEU A 52 6.03 8.42 -1.42
C LEU A 52 5.86 9.25 -0.14
N ASN A 53 6.37 10.48 -0.12
CA ASN A 53 6.32 11.35 1.05
C ASN A 53 4.95 12.04 1.24
N SER A 54 4.16 12.20 0.18
CA SER A 54 2.89 12.94 0.22
C SER A 54 1.66 12.06 0.44
N VAL A 55 1.73 10.76 0.15
CA VAL A 55 0.59 9.85 0.28
C VAL A 55 0.38 9.43 1.75
N GLU A 56 -0.87 9.47 2.20
CA GLU A 56 -1.26 9.03 3.54
C GLU A 56 -1.36 7.51 3.66
N ASP A 57 -1.73 6.82 2.58
CA ASP A 57 -1.71 5.35 2.57
C ASP A 57 -0.29 4.83 2.76
N ALA A 58 -0.16 3.73 3.50
CA ALA A 58 1.11 3.07 3.72
C ALA A 58 1.51 2.33 2.44
N ILE A 59 2.73 2.56 1.94
CA ILE A 59 3.22 1.94 0.71
C ILE A 59 4.46 1.12 1.05
N PHE A 60 4.57 -0.06 0.48
CA PHE A 60 5.79 -0.88 0.53
C PHE A 60 6.15 -1.36 -0.86
N LEU A 61 7.44 -1.43 -1.13
CA LEU A 61 8.01 -1.99 -2.34
C LEU A 61 8.77 -3.26 -1.98
N MET A 62 8.63 -4.27 -2.81
CA MET A 62 9.36 -5.52 -2.67
C MET A 62 10.04 -5.90 -3.96
N ASN A 63 11.28 -6.37 -3.86
CA ASN A 63 11.96 -7.04 -4.94
C ASN A 63 11.36 -8.43 -5.12
N VAL A 64 11.28 -8.85 -6.39
CA VAL A 64 10.88 -10.18 -6.80
C VAL A 64 12.08 -10.81 -7.49
N GLU A 65 12.62 -11.86 -6.88
CA GLU A 65 13.73 -12.62 -7.46
C GLU A 65 13.29 -14.04 -7.73
N GLU A 66 13.57 -14.55 -8.92
CA GLU A 66 13.44 -15.97 -9.22
C GLU A 66 14.73 -16.68 -8.78
N ASP A 67 14.64 -17.42 -7.68
CA ASP A 67 15.68 -18.38 -7.31
C ASP A 67 15.24 -19.78 -7.79
N GLY A 68 16.17 -20.69 -8.06
CA GLY A 68 15.88 -22.00 -8.67
C GLY A 68 14.82 -22.86 -7.94
N ASP A 69 14.50 -22.52 -6.70
CA ASP A 69 13.47 -23.15 -5.85
C ASP A 69 12.11 -22.39 -5.82
N GLY A 70 11.99 -21.26 -6.50
CA GLY A 70 10.76 -20.46 -6.62
C GLY A 70 10.98 -18.96 -6.58
N VAL A 71 9.88 -18.22 -6.51
CA VAL A 71 9.91 -16.76 -6.39
C VAL A 71 10.16 -16.37 -4.94
N GLN A 72 11.17 -15.56 -4.68
CA GLN A 72 11.45 -14.96 -3.37
C GLN A 72 11.04 -13.48 -3.35
N PHE A 73 10.70 -13.01 -2.17
CA PHE A 73 10.28 -11.63 -1.94
C PHE A 73 11.09 -11.01 -0.82
N GLU A 74 11.65 -9.83 -1.09
CA GLU A 74 12.41 -9.07 -0.11
C GLU A 74 11.91 -7.63 -0.07
N PHE A 75 11.79 -7.05 1.12
CA PHE A 75 11.45 -5.63 1.23
C PHE A 75 12.56 -4.79 0.61
N GLU A 76 12.21 -3.94 -0.35
CA GLU A 76 13.11 -2.95 -0.92
C GLU A 76 13.01 -1.65 -0.12
N ARG A 77 11.78 -1.21 0.16
CA ARG A 77 11.52 0.09 0.75
C ARG A 77 10.12 0.23 1.35
N LEU A 78 9.99 1.02 2.39
CA LEU A 78 8.73 1.46 2.97
C LEU A 78 8.53 2.98 2.74
N SER A 79 7.29 3.43 2.58
CA SER A 79 7.00 4.86 2.61
C SER A 79 7.02 5.38 4.04
N PRO A 80 7.31 6.67 4.28
CA PRO A 80 7.27 7.22 5.64
C PRO A 80 5.89 7.09 6.29
N SER A 81 4.81 7.01 5.52
CA SER A 81 3.49 6.74 6.09
C SER A 81 3.35 5.31 6.62
N TYR A 82 3.97 4.34 5.94
CA TYR A 82 4.06 2.97 6.44
C TYR A 82 4.83 2.93 7.76
N GLU A 83 6.00 3.58 7.82
CA GLU A 83 6.83 3.61 9.02
C GLU A 83 6.11 4.27 10.21
N ARG A 84 5.42 5.40 9.98
CA ARG A 84 4.63 6.06 11.03
C ARG A 84 3.48 5.20 11.57
N GLN A 85 2.83 4.43 10.71
CA GLN A 85 1.66 3.62 11.09
C GLN A 85 2.05 2.31 11.80
N THR A 86 3.19 1.73 11.40
CA THR A 86 3.62 0.40 11.86
C THR A 86 4.74 0.46 12.89
N GLY A 87 5.54 1.53 12.89
CA GLY A 87 6.76 1.65 13.69
C GLY A 87 7.98 0.93 13.07
N ILE A 88 7.80 0.23 11.95
CA ILE A 88 8.85 -0.51 11.25
C ILE A 88 9.51 0.41 10.24
N THR A 89 10.84 0.54 10.26
CA THR A 89 11.56 1.38 9.28
C THR A 89 12.06 0.59 8.09
N THR A 90 12.32 1.29 6.98
CA THR A 90 12.91 0.70 5.78
C THR A 90 14.24 0.01 6.10
N GLU A 91 15.11 0.65 6.89
CA GLU A 91 16.42 0.10 7.25
C GLU A 91 16.32 -1.20 8.06
N GLU A 92 15.25 -1.37 8.84
CA GLU A 92 15.03 -2.57 9.64
C GLU A 92 14.60 -3.77 8.82
N VAL A 93 14.00 -3.58 7.63
CA VAL A 93 13.44 -4.67 6.83
C VAL A 93 14.09 -4.85 5.47
N GLN A 94 14.88 -3.88 5.00
CA GLN A 94 15.46 -3.92 3.66
C GLN A 94 16.26 -5.22 3.45
N GLY A 95 15.94 -5.94 2.36
CA GLY A 95 16.52 -7.24 2.02
C GLY A 95 16.00 -8.42 2.85
N GLN A 96 15.01 -8.22 3.72
CA GLN A 96 14.43 -9.30 4.51
C GLN A 96 13.13 -9.82 3.89
N THR A 97 12.88 -11.10 4.10
CA THR A 97 11.65 -11.76 3.67
C THR A 97 10.48 -11.44 4.61
N PRO A 98 9.23 -11.56 4.15
CA PRO A 98 8.06 -11.41 5.01
C PRO A 98 8.09 -12.32 6.24
N GLN A 99 8.61 -13.54 6.11
CA GLN A 99 8.79 -14.49 7.21
C GLN A 99 9.83 -14.03 8.24
N ALA A 100 10.92 -13.39 7.79
CA ALA A 100 11.92 -12.84 8.70
C ALA A 100 11.36 -11.66 9.51
N VAL A 101 10.52 -10.82 8.88
CA VAL A 101 9.97 -9.61 9.51
C VAL A 101 8.75 -9.91 10.40
N PHE A 102 7.82 -10.73 9.93
CA PHE A 102 6.53 -10.98 10.60
C PHE A 102 6.41 -12.38 11.21
N GLY A 103 7.47 -13.18 11.15
CA GLY A 103 7.50 -14.56 11.64
C GLY A 103 6.89 -15.56 10.65
N GLU A 104 7.03 -16.85 10.97
CA GLU A 104 6.67 -17.96 10.08
C GLU A 104 5.19 -17.96 9.66
N GLU A 105 4.26 -17.76 10.60
CA GLU A 105 2.83 -17.85 10.31
C GLU A 105 2.34 -16.64 9.50
N GLN A 106 2.46 -15.44 10.05
CA GLN A 106 1.98 -14.21 9.39
C GLN A 106 2.78 -13.90 8.12
N GLY A 107 4.10 -14.10 8.15
CA GLY A 107 4.95 -13.88 6.98
C GLY A 107 4.63 -14.85 5.84
N ALA A 108 4.30 -16.11 6.12
CA ALA A 108 3.87 -17.05 5.09
C ALA A 108 2.51 -16.68 4.48
N GLU A 109 1.56 -16.17 5.28
CA GLU A 109 0.29 -15.66 4.77
C GLU A 109 0.47 -14.44 3.85
N LEU A 110 1.35 -13.52 4.23
CA LEU A 110 1.73 -12.38 3.39
C LEU A 110 2.37 -12.86 2.07
N ALA A 111 3.36 -13.74 2.16
CA ALA A 111 4.03 -14.34 1.00
C ALA A 111 3.05 -15.05 0.05
N ALA A 112 2.03 -15.73 0.58
CA ALA A 112 1.00 -16.36 -0.23
C ALA A 112 0.20 -15.35 -1.07
N ASN A 113 -0.08 -14.16 -0.54
CA ASN A 113 -0.71 -13.08 -1.30
C ASN A 113 0.23 -12.51 -2.38
N TYR A 114 1.52 -12.40 -2.08
CA TYR A 114 2.54 -11.95 -3.04
C TYR A 114 2.67 -12.94 -4.21
N HIS A 115 2.77 -14.24 -3.93
CA HIS A 115 2.73 -15.28 -4.96
C HIS A 115 1.46 -15.24 -5.79
N ARG A 116 0.29 -15.01 -5.18
CA ARG A 116 -0.97 -14.84 -5.92
C ARG A 116 -0.92 -13.67 -6.89
N CYS A 117 -0.35 -12.54 -6.49
CA CYS A 117 -0.18 -11.37 -7.35
C CYS A 117 0.74 -11.68 -8.54
N VAL A 118 1.92 -12.26 -8.26
CA VAL A 118 2.89 -12.65 -9.30
C VAL A 118 2.27 -13.64 -10.29
N LYS A 119 1.60 -14.69 -9.78
CA LYS A 119 0.94 -15.70 -10.62
C LYS A 119 -0.18 -15.12 -11.48
N ALA A 120 -0.92 -14.14 -10.97
CA ALA A 120 -1.98 -13.48 -11.72
C ALA A 120 -1.40 -12.53 -12.79
N GLY A 121 -0.26 -11.90 -12.53
CA GLY A 121 0.34 -10.89 -13.40
C GLY A 121 -0.47 -9.58 -13.47
N GLU A 122 -1.46 -9.41 -12.59
CA GLU A 122 -2.34 -8.26 -12.54
C GLU A 122 -2.59 -7.80 -11.09
N PRO A 123 -3.03 -6.55 -10.87
CA PRO A 123 -3.26 -6.06 -9.51
C PRO A 123 -4.36 -6.82 -8.78
N ILE A 124 -4.10 -7.21 -7.53
CA ILE A 124 -5.06 -7.86 -6.65
C ILE A 124 -5.39 -6.98 -5.44
N SER A 125 -6.56 -7.19 -4.83
CA SER A 125 -6.96 -6.50 -3.61
C SER A 125 -7.56 -7.49 -2.62
N TYR A 126 -7.21 -7.33 -1.35
CA TYR A 126 -7.68 -8.19 -0.28
C TYR A 126 -7.70 -7.42 1.04
N GLN A 127 -8.35 -8.00 2.04
CA GLN A 127 -8.28 -7.52 3.41
C GLN A 127 -7.54 -8.57 4.23
N GLU A 128 -6.63 -8.12 5.08
CA GLU A 128 -5.84 -8.98 5.96
C GLU A 128 -5.96 -8.52 7.41
N GLU A 129 -5.70 -9.46 8.31
CA GLU A 129 -5.61 -9.20 9.73
C GLU A 129 -4.15 -9.32 10.13
N LEU A 130 -3.48 -8.19 10.29
CA LEU A 130 -2.05 -8.13 10.60
C LEU A 130 -1.87 -7.21 11.81
N LEU A 131 -1.41 -7.78 12.92
CA LEU A 131 -1.14 -7.04 14.14
C LEU A 131 0.30 -6.52 14.10
N VAL A 132 0.46 -5.31 13.57
CA VAL A 132 1.80 -4.70 13.43
C VAL A 132 2.13 -3.80 14.62
N SER A 133 1.12 -3.08 15.13
CA SER A 133 1.24 -2.16 16.26
C SER A 133 -0.05 -2.19 17.10
N GLU A 134 0.01 -1.64 18.33
CA GLU A 134 -1.18 -1.52 19.17
C GLU A 134 -2.24 -0.65 18.48
N GLY A 135 -3.36 -1.25 18.07
CA GLY A 135 -4.50 -0.57 17.46
C GLY A 135 -4.59 -0.65 15.93
N ALA A 136 -3.60 -1.25 15.25
CA ALA A 136 -3.65 -1.49 13.81
C ALA A 136 -3.74 -2.99 13.51
N ARG A 137 -4.95 -3.45 13.20
CA ARG A 137 -5.27 -4.88 13.05
C ARG A 137 -5.81 -5.23 11.67
N PHE A 138 -6.74 -4.44 11.14
CA PHE A 138 -7.37 -4.73 9.85
C PHE A 138 -6.80 -3.81 8.78
N TRP A 139 -6.31 -4.43 7.70
CA TRP A 139 -5.65 -3.73 6.62
C TRP A 139 -6.31 -4.07 5.29
N GLN A 140 -6.60 -3.04 4.50
CA GLN A 140 -7.05 -3.20 3.11
C GLN A 140 -5.83 -2.99 2.21
N THR A 141 -5.35 -4.06 1.60
CA THR A 141 -4.13 -4.04 0.80
C THR A 141 -4.44 -4.26 -0.68
N LYS A 142 -3.86 -3.43 -1.53
CA LYS A 142 -3.80 -3.61 -2.98
C LYS A 142 -2.34 -3.86 -3.38
N LEU A 143 -2.11 -4.95 -4.09
CA LEU A 143 -0.81 -5.29 -4.67
C LEU A 143 -0.85 -5.09 -6.17
N ALA A 144 0.21 -4.55 -6.73
CA ALA A 144 0.40 -4.42 -8.17
C ALA A 144 1.80 -4.92 -8.57
N PRO A 145 1.93 -5.75 -9.62
CA PRO A 145 3.22 -6.14 -10.14
C PRO A 145 3.82 -5.03 -11.00
N VAL A 146 5.14 -4.86 -10.90
CA VAL A 146 5.94 -4.02 -11.79
C VAL A 146 6.69 -4.93 -12.74
N VAL A 147 6.48 -4.71 -14.04
CA VAL A 147 7.06 -5.52 -15.10
C VAL A 147 8.18 -4.73 -15.78
N SER A 148 9.37 -5.33 -15.89
CA SER A 148 10.48 -4.84 -16.71
C SER A 148 10.89 -5.95 -17.65
N ASP A 149 11.08 -5.63 -18.94
CA ASP A 149 11.53 -6.59 -19.97
C ASP A 149 10.70 -7.88 -20.08
N GLY A 150 9.44 -7.83 -19.67
CA GLY A 150 8.50 -8.97 -19.69
C GLY A 150 8.49 -9.82 -18.42
N GLU A 151 9.32 -9.48 -17.43
CA GLU A 151 9.43 -10.19 -16.15
C GLU A 151 8.96 -9.30 -14.99
N ILE A 152 8.33 -9.90 -13.99
CA ILE A 152 7.91 -9.17 -12.78
C ILE A 152 9.13 -9.00 -11.90
N THR A 153 9.64 -7.78 -11.78
CA THR A 153 10.84 -7.48 -11.00
C THR A 153 10.53 -6.95 -9.60
N ARG A 154 9.32 -6.39 -9.41
CA ARG A 154 8.89 -5.82 -8.13
C ARG A 154 7.40 -5.99 -7.88
N LEU A 155 7.01 -5.93 -6.62
CA LEU A 155 5.63 -5.69 -6.19
C LEU A 155 5.54 -4.35 -5.47
N VAL A 156 4.48 -3.60 -5.77
CA VAL A 156 4.09 -2.42 -5.00
C VAL A 156 2.83 -2.77 -4.22
N GLY A 157 2.92 -2.66 -2.90
CA GLY A 157 1.79 -2.79 -1.99
C GLY A 157 1.36 -1.43 -1.48
N VAL A 158 0.06 -1.15 -1.59
CA VAL A 158 -0.57 0.00 -0.93
C VAL A 158 -1.54 -0.56 0.10
N THR A 159 -1.33 -0.22 1.36
CA THR A 159 -2.13 -0.70 2.48
C THR A 159 -2.74 0.46 3.26
N ARG A 160 -4.02 0.29 3.61
CA ARG A 160 -4.78 1.24 4.39
C ARG A 160 -5.29 0.56 5.66
N ASN A 161 -4.99 1.15 6.81
CA ASN A 161 -5.59 0.73 8.06
C ASN A 161 -7.11 0.99 8.03
N VAL A 162 -7.89 -0.07 8.14
CA VAL A 162 -9.37 -0.03 8.16
C VAL A 162 -9.91 -0.51 9.51
N THR A 163 -9.08 -0.55 10.55
CA THR A 163 -9.44 -1.03 11.89
C THR A 163 -10.62 -0.24 12.46
N GLU A 164 -10.55 1.09 12.50
CA GLU A 164 -11.65 1.93 12.99
C GLU A 164 -12.96 1.69 12.24
N ARG A 165 -12.88 1.53 10.90
CA ARG A 165 -14.06 1.26 10.07
C ARG A 165 -14.68 -0.07 10.44
N VAL A 166 -13.87 -1.13 10.52
CA VAL A 166 -14.33 -2.49 10.87
C VAL A 166 -14.91 -2.53 12.28
N GLU A 167 -14.29 -1.86 13.25
CA GLU A 167 -14.78 -1.79 14.63
C GLU A 167 -16.09 -1.02 14.74
N ARG A 168 -16.20 0.13 14.07
CA ARG A 168 -17.43 0.93 14.02
C ARG A 168 -18.58 0.13 13.38
N GLU A 169 -18.31 -0.56 12.28
CA GLU A 169 -19.30 -1.45 11.64
C GLU A 169 -19.74 -2.58 12.57
N ARG A 170 -18.81 -3.22 13.30
CA ARG A 170 -19.14 -4.27 14.29
C ARG A 170 -19.99 -3.73 15.43
N GLN A 171 -19.67 -2.55 15.96
CA GLN A 171 -20.46 -1.91 17.01
C GLN A 171 -21.89 -1.58 16.53
N LEU A 172 -22.03 -1.01 15.33
CA LEU A 172 -23.35 -0.72 14.73
C LEU A 172 -24.17 -1.98 14.49
N ARG A 173 -23.54 -3.08 14.04
CA ARG A 173 -24.24 -4.37 13.88
C ARG A 173 -24.74 -4.89 15.22
N GLN A 174 -23.89 -4.91 16.25
CA GLN A 174 -24.28 -5.36 17.57
C GLN A 174 -25.41 -4.51 18.19
N GLN A 175 -25.41 -3.20 17.97
CA GLN A 175 -26.50 -2.33 18.41
C GLN A 175 -27.82 -2.63 17.69
N ASN A 176 -27.78 -2.83 16.36
CA ASN A 176 -28.97 -3.19 15.59
C ASN A 176 -29.53 -4.55 15.98
N GLU A 177 -28.69 -5.55 16.23
CA GLU A 177 -29.11 -6.87 16.71
C GLU A 177 -29.84 -6.76 18.06
N ARG A 178 -29.28 -6.00 19.02
CA ARG A 178 -29.91 -5.76 20.33
C ARG A 178 -31.24 -5.01 20.21
N LEU A 179 -31.31 -3.99 19.35
CA LEU A 179 -32.56 -3.27 19.07
C LEU A 179 -33.61 -4.18 18.44
N GLY A 180 -33.19 -5.05 17.52
CA GLY A 180 -34.06 -6.04 16.87
C GLY A 180 -34.63 -7.06 17.86
N GLU A 181 -33.78 -7.58 18.75
CA GLU A 181 -34.21 -8.49 19.82
C GLU A 181 -35.21 -7.80 20.76
N PHE A 182 -34.90 -6.58 21.21
CA PHE A 182 -35.78 -5.80 22.08
C PHE A 182 -37.14 -5.49 21.42
N ALA A 183 -37.13 -5.05 20.16
CA ALA A 183 -38.35 -4.80 19.41
C ALA A 183 -39.19 -6.06 19.20
N SER A 184 -38.56 -7.21 19.01
CA SER A 184 -39.23 -8.52 18.92
C SER A 184 -39.95 -8.88 20.23
N VAL A 185 -39.25 -8.76 21.37
CA VAL A 185 -39.82 -9.04 22.70
C VAL A 185 -41.01 -8.12 23.00
N ILE A 186 -40.86 -6.80 22.82
CA ILE A 186 -41.96 -5.85 23.05
C ILE A 186 -43.15 -6.13 22.13
N SER A 187 -42.90 -6.45 20.85
CA SER A 187 -43.98 -6.75 19.91
C SER A 187 -44.77 -7.99 20.32
N HIS A 188 -44.10 -9.02 20.85
CA HIS A 188 -44.75 -10.19 21.39
C HIS A 188 -45.63 -9.85 22.61
N ASP A 189 -45.08 -9.06 23.54
CA ASP A 189 -45.74 -8.74 24.80
C ASP A 189 -46.89 -7.74 24.64
N LEU A 190 -46.82 -6.82 23.66
CA LEU A 190 -47.90 -5.89 23.34
C LEU A 190 -49.05 -6.54 22.56
N ARG A 191 -48.77 -7.55 21.71
CA ARG A 191 -49.81 -8.26 20.95
C ARG A 191 -50.81 -8.96 21.86
N SER A 192 -50.35 -9.54 22.96
CA SER A 192 -51.23 -10.26 23.91
C SER A 192 -52.37 -9.39 24.47
N PRO A 193 -52.10 -8.24 25.15
CA PRO A 193 -53.17 -7.38 25.64
C PRO A 193 -53.95 -6.67 24.53
N LEU A 194 -53.33 -6.31 23.41
CA LEU A 194 -54.05 -5.70 22.27
C LEU A 194 -55.07 -6.65 21.65
N ASN A 195 -54.71 -7.93 21.47
CA ASN A 195 -55.65 -8.94 20.97
C ASN A 195 -56.83 -9.12 21.93
N VAL A 196 -56.59 -9.07 23.25
CA VAL A 196 -57.66 -9.13 24.26
C VAL A 196 -58.56 -7.89 24.20
N ALA A 197 -57.97 -6.69 24.11
CA ALA A 197 -58.73 -5.45 23.99
C ALA A 197 -59.57 -5.39 22.72
N GLN A 198 -59.00 -5.80 21.57
CA GLN A 198 -59.72 -5.87 20.30
C GLN A 198 -60.85 -6.91 20.33
N GLY A 199 -60.61 -8.10 20.91
CA GLY A 199 -61.65 -9.11 21.08
C GLY A 199 -62.82 -8.61 21.93
N ARG A 200 -62.55 -7.90 23.03
CA ARG A 200 -63.61 -7.27 23.85
C ARG A 200 -64.36 -6.18 23.11
N ALA A 201 -63.66 -5.34 22.34
CA ALA A 201 -64.29 -4.29 21.54
C ALA A 201 -65.22 -4.87 20.45
N ALA A 202 -64.81 -5.96 19.80
CA ALA A 202 -65.65 -6.65 18.81
C ALA A 202 -66.93 -7.24 19.42
N LEU A 203 -66.83 -7.87 20.60
CA LEU A 203 -68.01 -8.41 21.30
C LEU A 203 -68.99 -7.32 21.75
N LEU A 204 -68.48 -6.16 22.19
CA LEU A 204 -69.32 -5.01 22.54
C LEU A 204 -70.03 -4.42 21.31
N ALA A 205 -69.39 -4.46 20.13
CA ALA A 205 -70.00 -4.02 18.88
C ALA A 205 -71.14 -4.95 18.44
N GLU A 206 -70.94 -6.28 18.49
CA GLU A 206 -72.01 -7.25 18.16
C GLU A 206 -73.22 -7.15 19.11
N GLN A 207 -73.00 -6.86 20.38
CA GLN A 207 -74.08 -6.67 21.36
C GLN A 207 -74.83 -5.35 21.20
N GLY A 208 -74.25 -4.35 20.53
CA GLY A 208 -74.90 -3.07 20.25
C GLY A 208 -75.75 -3.07 18.98
N GLU A 209 -75.62 -4.09 18.12
CA GLU A 209 -76.38 -4.26 16.88
C GLU A 209 -77.59 -5.21 17.03
N SER A 210 -77.83 -5.78 18.22
CA SER A 210 -79.04 -6.54 18.60
C SER A 210 -79.98 -5.73 19.49
#